data_AF-A0A2V5ZH52-F1
#
_entry.id   AF-A0A2V5ZH52-F1
#
_cell.length_a   1.000
_cell.length_b   1.000
_cell.length_c   1.000
_cell.angle_alpha   90.00
_cell.angle_beta   90.00
_cell.angle_gamma   90.00
#
_symmetry.space_group_name_H-M   'P 1'
#
loop_
_entity.id
_entity.type
_entity.pdbx_description
1 polymer ?
#
loop_
_entity_poly.entity_id
_entity_poly.type
_entity_poly.pdbx_seq_one_letter_code
_entity_poly.pdbx_strand_id
1 'polypeptide(L)'
;PTTENFHAFRTKAKTLWYQLRILRPINPVVLKTLSDDLHSLGDLLGRAHDLSFLGERLRSEHGKSQWQREGHKLLAVIEVSQSDLQRGAAELAEHFFAECPRDFGCRVTTWLQEWEDKSSHSLAKALVT
;
A
#
# COMPACT_ATOMS: atom_id res chain seq x y z
N PRO A 1 -1.06 -1.55 17.66
CA PRO A 1 -0.13 -0.96 16.67
C PRO A 1 -0.21 0.58 16.77
N THR A 2 0.90 1.30 16.65
CA THR A 2 0.95 2.78 16.81
C THR A 2 0.75 3.50 15.48
N THR A 3 0.40 4.79 15.51
CA THR A 3 0.33 5.65 14.31
C THR A 3 1.66 5.65 13.54
N GLU A 4 2.79 5.72 14.25
CA GLU A 4 4.13 5.66 13.65
C GLU A 4 4.38 4.36 12.89
N ASN A 5 3.96 3.21 13.46
CA ASN A 5 4.10 1.92 12.79
C ASN A 5 3.27 1.86 11.50
N PHE A 6 2.04 2.38 11.51
CA PHE A 6 1.22 2.45 10.30
C PHE A 6 1.79 3.43 9.27
N HIS A 7 2.39 4.54 9.71
CA HIS A 7 3.06 5.50 8.82
C HIS A 7 4.29 4.88 8.15
N ALA A 8 5.15 4.20 8.92
CA ALA A 8 6.30 3.47 8.40
C ALA A 8 5.85 2.37 7.42
N PHE A 9 4.79 1.65 7.76
CA PHE A 9 4.23 0.62 6.89
C PHE A 9 3.71 1.19 5.56
N ARG A 10 2.99 2.32 5.59
CA ARG A 10 2.53 3.02 4.37
C ARG A 10 3.69 3.33 3.42
N THR A 11 4.79 3.80 3.97
CA THR A 11 6.00 4.12 3.18
C THR A 11 6.52 2.87 2.48
N LYS A 12 6.67 1.75 3.21
CA LYS A 12 7.16 0.48 2.66
C LYS A 12 6.21 -0.12 1.62
N ALA A 13 4.90 -0.12 1.88
CA ALA A 13 3.89 -0.57 0.93
C ALA A 13 3.92 0.23 -0.38
N LYS A 14 4.03 1.56 -0.30
CA LYS A 14 4.21 2.42 -1.48
C LYS A 14 5.49 2.12 -2.24
N THR A 15 6.61 1.90 -1.55
CA THR A 15 7.88 1.53 -2.21
C THR A 15 7.73 0.25 -3.01
N LEU A 16 7.18 -0.81 -2.41
CA LEU A 16 6.96 -2.08 -3.10
C LEU A 16 5.98 -1.92 -4.27
N TRP A 17 4.92 -1.15 -4.10
CA TRP A 17 3.97 -0.85 -5.17
C TRP A 17 4.67 -0.26 -6.40
N TYR A 18 5.53 0.75 -6.21
CA TYR A 18 6.29 1.32 -7.32
C TYR A 18 7.24 0.32 -7.98
N GLN A 19 7.89 -0.53 -7.18
CA GLN A 19 8.76 -1.58 -7.71
C GLN A 19 7.99 -2.58 -8.59
N LEU A 20 6.85 -3.08 -8.11
CA LEU A 20 6.01 -4.00 -8.89
C LEU A 20 5.43 -3.32 -10.14
N ARG A 21 5.11 -2.02 -10.06
CA ARG A 21 4.64 -1.25 -11.20
C ARG A 21 5.70 -1.11 -12.29
N ILE A 22 6.97 -0.95 -11.92
CA ILE A 22 8.10 -0.95 -12.87
C ILE A 22 8.27 -2.33 -13.51
N LEU A 23 8.18 -3.40 -12.70
CA LEU A 23 8.35 -4.77 -13.18
C LEU A 23 7.13 -5.30 -13.96
N ARG A 24 6.01 -4.58 -13.99
CA ARG A 24 4.75 -5.02 -14.61
C ARG A 24 4.90 -5.73 -15.97
N PRO A 25 5.77 -5.29 -16.91
CA PRO A 25 5.94 -5.98 -18.20
C PRO A 25 6.36 -7.46 -18.13
N ILE A 26 7.06 -7.90 -17.07
CA ILE A 26 7.61 -9.27 -16.99
C ILE A 26 6.51 -10.31 -16.73
N ASN A 27 5.44 -9.91 -16.03
CA ASN A 27 4.23 -10.72 -15.83
C ASN A 27 3.02 -9.79 -15.63
N PRO A 28 2.41 -9.28 -16.72
CA PRO A 28 1.45 -8.19 -16.65
C PRO A 28 0.18 -8.50 -15.86
N VAL A 29 -0.23 -9.76 -15.80
CA VAL A 29 -1.45 -10.19 -15.09
C VAL A 29 -1.18 -10.21 -13.59
N VAL A 30 -0.19 -11.00 -13.16
CA VAL A 30 0.06 -11.20 -11.72
C VAL A 30 0.58 -9.93 -11.06
N LEU A 31 1.51 -9.22 -11.69
CA LEU A 31 2.08 -7.99 -11.11
C LEU A 31 1.11 -6.82 -11.11
N LYS A 32 0.12 -6.80 -12.02
CA LYS A 32 -0.98 -5.84 -11.93
C LYS A 32 -1.83 -6.11 -10.70
N THR A 33 -2.25 -7.36 -10.48
CA THR A 33 -3.05 -7.72 -9.29
C THR A 33 -2.32 -7.36 -8.00
N LEU A 34 -1.05 -7.76 -7.86
CA LEU A 34 -0.25 -7.41 -6.67
C LEU A 34 -0.06 -5.90 -6.50
N SER A 35 0.06 -5.15 -7.60
CA SER A 35 0.15 -3.69 -7.54
C SER A 35 -1.17 -3.07 -7.10
N ASP A 36 -2.31 -3.58 -7.58
CA ASP A 36 -3.65 -3.11 -7.22
C ASP A 36 -3.95 -3.39 -5.72
N ASP A 37 -3.50 -4.53 -5.20
CA ASP A 37 -3.60 -4.89 -3.77
C ASP A 37 -2.76 -3.94 -2.90
N LEU A 38 -1.50 -3.69 -3.26
CA LEU A 38 -0.65 -2.74 -2.54
C LEU A 38 -1.15 -1.30 -2.63
N HIS A 39 -1.75 -0.93 -3.76
CA HIS A 39 -2.38 0.37 -3.91
C HIS A 39 -3.56 0.53 -2.95
N SER A 40 -4.44 -0.47 -2.89
CA SER A 40 -5.59 -0.51 -1.98
C SER A 40 -5.14 -0.46 -0.51
N LEU A 41 -4.08 -1.21 -0.16
CA LEU A 41 -3.46 -1.16 1.16
C LEU A 41 -2.93 0.26 1.47
N GLY A 42 -2.22 0.86 0.52
CA GLY A 42 -1.68 2.21 0.64
C GLY A 42 -2.76 3.28 0.84
N ASP A 43 -3.93 3.11 0.24
CA ASP A 43 -5.07 4.01 0.38
C ASP A 43 -5.72 3.91 1.76
N LEU A 44 -5.92 2.69 2.28
CA LEU A 44 -6.42 2.47 3.64
C LEU A 44 -5.48 3.09 4.68
N LEU A 45 -4.17 2.82 4.57
CA LEU A 45 -3.15 3.38 5.43
C LEU A 45 -3.07 4.91 5.32
N GLY A 46 -3.26 5.45 4.11
CA GLY A 46 -3.28 6.89 3.86
C GLY A 46 -4.44 7.58 4.55
N ARG A 47 -5.66 7.07 4.37
CA ARG A 47 -6.85 7.63 5.00
C ARG A 47 -6.80 7.53 6.52
N ALA A 48 -6.31 6.42 7.07
CA ALA A 48 -6.13 6.27 8.52
C ALA A 48 -5.14 7.30 9.08
N HIS A 49 -4.04 7.55 8.36
CA HIS A 49 -3.07 8.58 8.72
C HIS A 49 -3.68 9.99 8.69
N ASP A 50 -4.43 10.32 7.64
CA ASP A 50 -5.05 11.64 7.49
C ASP A 50 -6.07 11.91 8.62
N LEU A 51 -6.79 10.87 9.06
CA LEU A 51 -7.67 10.94 10.22
C LEU A 51 -6.91 11.11 11.55
N SER A 52 -5.77 10.43 11.74
CA SER A 52 -4.91 10.64 12.92
C SER A 52 -4.46 12.11 12.99
N PHE A 53 -3.98 12.65 11.87
CA PHE A 53 -3.55 14.03 11.76
C PHE A 53 -4.70 15.02 12.03
N LEU A 54 -5.88 14.78 11.46
CA LEU A 54 -7.06 15.60 11.71
C LEU A 54 -7.49 15.56 13.19
N GLY A 55 -7.49 14.38 13.81
CA GLY A 55 -7.84 14.20 15.22
C GLY A 55 -6.86 14.91 16.15
N GLU A 56 -5.56 14.83 15.87
CA GLU A 56 -4.53 15.57 16.62
C GLU A 56 -4.73 17.08 16.54
N ARG A 57 -5.01 17.60 15.34
CA ARG A 57 -5.27 19.02 15.14
C ARG A 57 -6.55 19.52 15.82
N LEU A 58 -7.59 18.69 15.86
CA LEU A 58 -8.82 19.02 16.61
C LEU A 58 -8.57 19.04 18.11
N ARG A 59 -7.75 18.11 18.63
CA ARG A 59 -7.37 18.09 20.05
C ARG A 59 -6.49 19.29 20.44
N SER A 60 -5.59 19.75 19.56
CA SER A 60 -4.73 20.91 19.85
C SER A 60 -5.48 22.27 19.86
N GLU A 61 -6.62 22.32 19.18
CA GLU A 61 -7.50 23.50 19.13
C GLU A 61 -8.66 23.44 20.14
N HIS A 62 -8.72 22.36 20.94
CA HIS A 62 -9.66 22.21 22.03
C HIS A 62 -9.51 23.35 23.05
N GLY A 63 -10.62 23.83 23.60
CA GLY A 63 -10.69 25.02 24.45
C GLY A 63 -10.56 26.39 23.75
N LYS A 64 -10.10 26.47 22.49
CA LYS A 64 -9.95 27.74 21.75
C LYS A 64 -11.10 28.05 20.79
N SER A 65 -11.85 27.02 20.42
CA SER A 65 -12.94 27.10 19.44
C SER A 65 -14.30 27.25 20.11
N GLN A 66 -15.23 27.97 19.48
CA GLN A 66 -16.65 28.01 19.88
C GLN A 66 -17.40 26.69 19.61
N TRP A 67 -16.79 25.77 18.86
CA TRP A 67 -17.38 24.51 18.39
C TRP A 67 -17.01 23.30 19.24
N GLN A 68 -16.87 23.47 20.55
CA GLN A 68 -16.35 22.40 21.43
C GLN A 68 -17.19 21.13 21.34
N ARG A 69 -18.53 21.25 21.39
CA ARG A 69 -19.43 20.09 21.39
C ARG A 69 -19.39 19.33 20.07
N GLU A 70 -19.36 20.05 18.95
CA GLU A 70 -19.27 19.51 17.60
C GLU A 70 -17.90 18.86 17.38
N GLY A 71 -16.83 19.49 17.89
CA GLY A 71 -15.47 18.96 17.86
C GLY A 71 -15.35 17.60 18.56
N HIS A 72 -15.94 17.43 19.73
CA HIS A 72 -15.96 16.12 20.42
C HIS A 72 -16.72 15.05 19.65
N LYS A 73 -17.87 15.39 19.05
CA LYS A 73 -18.63 14.45 18.22
C LYS A 73 -17.84 14.03 16.99
N LEU A 74 -17.18 14.98 16.34
CA LEU A 74 -16.33 14.71 15.18
C LEU A 74 -15.12 13.84 15.57
N LEU A 75 -14.48 14.10 16.70
CA LEU A 75 -13.38 13.27 17.22
C LEU A 75 -13.80 11.81 17.41
N ALA A 76 -14.98 11.55 17.98
CA ALA A 76 -15.49 10.19 18.13
C ALA A 76 -15.71 9.49 16.78
N VAL A 77 -16.21 10.19 15.77
CA VAL A 77 -16.36 9.66 14.40
C VAL A 77 -15.01 9.37 13.76
N ILE A 78 -14.03 10.26 13.95
CA ILE A 78 -12.67 10.09 13.45
C ILE A 78 -12.03 8.83 14.04
N GLU A 79 -12.14 8.63 15.36
CA GLU A 79 -11.54 7.50 16.07
C GLU A 79 -12.09 6.15 15.57
N VAL A 80 -13.41 6.03 15.44
CA VAL A 80 -14.05 4.82 14.89
C VAL A 80 -13.63 4.59 13.44
N SER A 81 -13.71 5.62 12.60
CA SER A 81 -13.35 5.52 11.17
C SER A 81 -11.87 5.16 10.98
N GLN A 82 -10.98 5.71 11.79
CA GLN A 82 -9.56 5.37 11.78
C GLN A 82 -9.34 3.91 12.17
N SER A 83 -10.02 3.42 13.21
CA SER A 83 -9.92 2.03 13.64
C SER A 83 -10.37 1.05 12.56
N ASP A 84 -11.48 1.35 11.87
CA ASP A 84 -11.97 0.53 10.77
C ASP A 84 -11.01 0.48 9.59
N LEU A 85 -10.42 1.61 9.21
CA LEU A 85 -9.40 1.67 8.15
C LEU A 85 -8.13 0.90 8.53
N GLN A 86 -7.68 1.02 9.78
CA GLN A 86 -6.52 0.28 10.29
C GLN A 86 -6.76 -1.22 10.30
N ARG A 87 -7.97 -1.67 10.67
CA ARG A 87 -8.36 -3.08 10.62
C ARG A 87 -8.37 -3.60 9.18
N GLY A 88 -9.02 -2.90 8.25
CA GLY A 88 -9.00 -3.30 6.84
C GLY A 88 -7.60 -3.32 6.25
N ALA A 89 -6.73 -2.38 6.64
CA ALA A 89 -5.33 -2.39 6.23
C ALA A 89 -4.57 -3.59 6.79
N ALA A 90 -4.83 -3.99 8.05
CA ALA A 90 -4.20 -5.15 8.66
C ALA A 90 -4.63 -6.46 7.97
N GLU A 91 -5.93 -6.64 7.70
CA GLU A 91 -6.45 -7.83 7.00
C GLU A 91 -5.85 -7.97 5.59
N LEU A 92 -5.81 -6.87 4.83
CA LEU A 92 -5.21 -6.88 3.49
C LEU A 92 -3.70 -7.13 3.54
N ALA A 93 -3.01 -6.60 4.55
CA ALA A 93 -1.60 -6.85 4.76
C ALA A 93 -1.31 -8.31 5.11
N GLU A 94 -2.10 -8.93 6.00
CA GLU A 94 -1.96 -10.34 6.34
C GLU A 94 -2.10 -11.23 5.10
N HIS A 95 -3.05 -10.90 4.22
CA HIS A 95 -3.21 -11.62 2.96
C HIS A 95 -2.04 -11.40 2.00
N PHE A 96 -1.67 -10.14 1.76
CA PHE A 96 -0.62 -9.78 0.80
C PHE A 96 0.76 -10.32 1.20
N PHE A 97 1.11 -10.23 2.49
CA PHE A 97 2.40 -10.64 3.03
C PHE A 97 2.41 -12.07 3.59
N ALA A 98 1.43 -12.91 3.22
CA ALA A 98 1.38 -14.31 3.62
C ALA A 98 2.56 -15.13 3.08
N GLU A 99 3.06 -14.78 1.89
CA GLU A 99 4.26 -15.38 1.32
C GLU A 99 5.52 -14.78 1.93
N CYS A 100 6.50 -15.63 2.26
CA CYS A 100 7.74 -15.13 2.80
C CYS A 100 8.55 -14.34 1.75
N PRO A 101 9.30 -13.30 2.14
CA PRO A 101 10.01 -12.43 1.18
C PRO A 101 10.99 -13.15 0.25
N ARG A 102 11.62 -14.23 0.73
CA ARG A 102 12.56 -15.04 -0.05
C ARG A 102 11.84 -15.69 -1.23
N ASP A 103 10.72 -16.35 -0.98
CA ASP A 103 9.99 -17.11 -2.00
C ASP A 103 9.34 -16.16 -3.01
N PHE A 104 8.80 -15.04 -2.53
CA PHE A 104 8.31 -13.96 -3.38
C PHE A 104 9.41 -13.44 -4.32
N GLY A 105 10.59 -13.16 -3.78
CA GLY A 105 11.75 -12.72 -4.55
C GLY A 105 12.17 -13.74 -5.60
N CYS A 106 12.31 -15.02 -5.22
CA CYS A 106 12.62 -16.10 -6.16
C CYS A 106 11.62 -16.17 -7.31
N ARG A 107 10.32 -16.08 -7.03
CA ARG A 107 9.27 -16.12 -8.06
C ARG A 107 9.35 -14.94 -9.03
N VAL A 108 9.60 -13.73 -8.52
CA VAL A 108 9.79 -12.53 -9.36
C VAL A 108 11.04 -12.67 -10.23
N THR A 109 12.14 -13.20 -9.68
CA THR A 109 13.37 -13.46 -10.46
C THR A 109 13.13 -14.46 -11.58
N THR A 110 12.38 -15.54 -11.34
CA THR A 110 12.02 -16.51 -12.39
C THR A 110 11.25 -15.83 -13.52
N TRP A 111 10.24 -15.01 -13.23
CA TRP A 111 9.51 -14.28 -14.27
C TRP A 111 10.40 -13.32 -15.06
N LEU A 112 11.36 -12.66 -14.39
CA LEU A 112 12.30 -11.77 -15.06
C LEU A 112 13.20 -12.54 -16.04
N GLN A 113 13.77 -13.67 -15.62
CA GLN A 113 14.61 -14.52 -16.47
C GLN A 113 13.84 -15.02 -17.70
N GLU A 114 12.62 -15.53 -17.51
CA GLU A 114 11.77 -15.96 -18.62
C GLU A 114 11.43 -14.82 -19.59
N TRP A 115 11.22 -13.62 -19.06
CA TRP A 115 10.93 -12.44 -19.87
C TRP A 115 12.16 -12.00 -20.69
N GLU A 116 13.36 -12.03 -20.10
CA GLU A 116 14.63 -11.74 -20.78
C GLU A 116 14.89 -12.74 -21.91
N ASP A 117 14.68 -14.04 -21.67
CA ASP A 117 14.85 -15.09 -22.67
C ASP A 117 13.91 -14.92 -23.87
N LYS A 118 12.61 -14.64 -23.61
CA LYS A 118 11.60 -14.39 -24.65
C LYS A 118 11.91 -13.12 -25.44
N SER A 119 12.35 -12.06 -24.77
CA SER A 119 12.72 -10.79 -25.41
C SER A 119 13.96 -10.93 -26.30
N SER A 120 14.93 -11.74 -25.87
CA SER A 120 16.16 -12.03 -26.63
C SER A 120 15.88 -12.81 -27.92
N HIS A 121 14.98 -13.79 -27.87
CA HIS A 121 14.54 -14.52 -29.07
C HIS A 121 13.74 -13.64 -30.02
N SER A 122 12.96 -12.69 -29.51
CA SER A 122 12.17 -11.76 -30.32
C SER A 122 13.04 -10.80 -31.14
N LEU A 123 14.12 -10.24 -30.56
CA LEU A 123 15.01 -9.32 -31.27
C LEU A 123 15.90 -10.03 -32.30
N ALA A 124 16.47 -11.18 -31.93
CA ALA A 124 17.29 -11.97 -32.86
C ALA A 124 16.47 -12.44 -34.08
N LYS A 125 15.21 -12.85 -33.87
CA LYS A 125 14.32 -13.27 -34.96
C LYS A 125 13.86 -12.09 -35.83
N ALA A 126 13.69 -10.91 -35.24
CA ALA A 126 13.34 -9.67 -35.97
C ALA A 126 14.49 -9.11 -36.82
N LEU A 127 15.75 -9.46 -36.54
CA LEU A 127 16.92 -9.04 -37.32
C LEU A 127 17.27 -10.00 -38.46
N VAL A 128 16.70 -11.20 -38.47
CA VAL A 128 16.97 -12.27 -39.46
C VAL A 128 15.82 -12.40 -40.49
N THR A 129 14.73 -11.65 -40.32
CA THR A 129 13.60 -11.56 -41.27
C THR A 129 13.59 -10.20 -41.94
#